data_AF-A0A7Y0VVR9-F1
#
_entry.id   AF-A0A7Y0VVR9-F1
#
_cell.length_a   1.000
_cell.length_b   1.000
_cell.length_c   1.000
_cell.angle_alpha   90.00
_cell.angle_beta   90.00
_cell.angle_gamma   90.00
#
_symmetry.space_group_name_H-M   'P 1'
#
loop_
_entity.id
_entity.type
_entity.pdbx_description
1 polymer ?
#
loop_
_entity_poly.entity_id
_entity_poly.type
_entity_poly.pdbx_seq_one_letter_code
_entity_poly.pdbx_strand_id
1 'polypeptide(L)'
;MNYQNPNTLQAAILDWAGTVVDFGSFAPTQIFVEAFAEFDVQVSIEEARGPMGMGKWDHIRTLCDQPQVAERYRKAFGRTPTDDDVTAIYERFMPLQIEKIAEHSALIPGALETIAALRAQGIKIGSCSGYPKQVMDKVVELAATNGYIADHVVATDEVPNGRPWPAQALANVIALGIDDVAACVKIDDTVPGILEGRRAGMWTVALTCSGNALGLTYEQFRALDPATLAGERQRIETLFAGSRPHYLIDTITDLPGVIADINQRLARGEMPQSA
;
A
#
# COMPACT_ATOMS: atom_id res chain seq x y z
N MET A 1 2.57 9.51 37.39
CA MET A 1 2.84 8.84 36.09
C MET A 1 3.47 9.90 35.20
N ASN A 2 4.67 9.63 34.68
CA ASN A 2 5.36 10.53 33.76
C ASN A 2 5.39 9.86 32.40
N TYR A 3 5.14 10.62 31.34
CA TYR A 3 5.28 10.14 29.98
C TYR A 3 6.74 9.82 29.67
N GLN A 4 6.97 8.75 28.92
CA GLN A 4 8.29 8.34 28.42
C GLN A 4 8.14 8.00 26.94
N ASN A 5 9.04 8.56 26.13
CA ASN A 5 9.11 8.20 24.71
C ASN A 5 9.42 6.71 24.55
N PRO A 6 8.91 6.06 23.48
CA PRO A 6 9.31 4.70 23.16
C PRO A 6 10.80 4.65 22.82
N ASN A 7 11.46 3.57 23.22
CA ASN A 7 12.88 3.33 22.92
C ASN A 7 13.08 2.23 21.85
N THR A 8 12.01 1.55 21.46
CA THR A 8 11.98 0.46 20.48
C THR A 8 10.63 0.44 19.77
N LEU A 9 10.59 -0.15 18.57
CA LEU A 9 9.38 -0.42 17.83
C LEU A 9 8.58 -1.55 18.48
N GLN A 10 7.26 -1.39 18.50
CA GLN A 10 6.29 -2.37 19.00
C GLN A 10 5.45 -2.98 17.88
N ALA A 11 5.26 -2.28 16.76
CA ALA A 11 4.46 -2.79 15.64
C ALA A 11 4.97 -2.34 14.26
N ALA A 12 4.77 -3.23 13.29
CA ALA A 12 4.90 -2.93 11.87
C ALA A 12 3.52 -3.01 11.21
N ILE A 13 3.12 -1.94 10.53
CA ILE A 13 1.85 -1.83 9.81
C ILE A 13 2.15 -1.95 8.32
N LEU A 14 1.82 -3.10 7.75
CA LEU A 14 2.16 -3.42 6.36
C LEU A 14 0.98 -3.15 5.43
N ASP A 15 1.27 -2.64 4.25
CA ASP A 15 0.38 -2.81 3.11
C ASP A 15 0.39 -4.26 2.58
N TRP A 16 -0.47 -4.57 1.61
CA TRP A 16 -0.62 -5.89 0.99
C TRP A 16 0.03 -5.96 -0.39
N ALA A 17 -0.61 -5.43 -1.44
CA ALA A 17 -0.19 -5.61 -2.82
C ALA A 17 1.04 -4.74 -3.13
N GLY A 18 2.12 -5.34 -3.63
CA GLY A 18 3.41 -4.68 -3.79
C GLY A 18 4.26 -4.63 -2.51
N THR A 19 3.71 -5.06 -1.37
CA THR A 19 4.39 -5.02 -0.06
C THR A 19 4.63 -6.41 0.54
N VAL A 20 3.59 -7.21 0.72
CA VAL A 20 3.67 -8.61 1.22
C VAL A 20 3.27 -9.62 0.15
N VAL A 21 2.34 -9.25 -0.73
CA VAL A 21 1.83 -10.07 -1.85
C VAL A 21 1.90 -9.29 -3.16
N ASP A 22 1.70 -9.95 -4.29
CA ASP A 22 1.57 -9.32 -5.62
C ASP A 22 2.78 -8.46 -6.01
N PHE A 23 3.91 -9.10 -6.34
CA PHE A 23 5.10 -8.37 -6.80
C PHE A 23 4.76 -7.56 -8.07
N GLY A 24 4.92 -6.24 -7.99
CA GLY A 24 4.59 -5.26 -9.02
C GLY A 24 3.17 -4.68 -8.90
N SER A 25 2.37 -5.11 -7.92
CA SER A 25 1.00 -4.64 -7.65
C SER A 25 0.12 -4.64 -8.92
N PHE A 26 0.02 -5.79 -9.59
CA PHE A 26 -0.73 -5.90 -10.84
C PHE A 26 -2.23 -6.14 -10.64
N ALA A 27 -2.62 -6.82 -9.56
CA ALA A 27 -4.00 -7.23 -9.30
C ALA A 27 -5.01 -6.09 -9.48
N PRO A 28 -4.83 -4.89 -8.91
CA PRO A 28 -5.83 -3.83 -9.05
C PRO A 28 -5.79 -3.14 -10.41
N THR A 29 -4.62 -3.07 -11.07
CA THR A 29 -4.43 -2.27 -12.28
C THR A 29 -5.21 -2.82 -13.47
N GLN A 30 -5.18 -4.14 -13.69
CA GLN A 30 -5.91 -4.78 -14.79
C GLN A 30 -7.42 -4.68 -14.58
N ILE A 31 -7.89 -4.78 -13.34
CA ILE A 31 -9.32 -4.70 -13.02
C ILE A 31 -9.87 -3.30 -13.27
N PHE A 32 -9.10 -2.24 -13.02
CA PHE A 32 -9.53 -0.89 -13.42
C PHE A 32 -9.68 -0.78 -14.94
N VAL A 33 -8.72 -1.28 -15.71
CA VAL A 33 -8.80 -1.26 -17.17
C VAL A 33 -10.05 -2.00 -17.67
N GLU A 34 -10.32 -3.19 -17.11
CA GLU A 34 -11.49 -4.00 -17.47
C GLU A 34 -12.81 -3.34 -17.04
N ALA A 35 -12.89 -2.85 -15.81
CA ALA A 35 -14.10 -2.21 -15.29
C ALA A 35 -14.47 -0.96 -16.10
N PHE A 36 -13.50 -0.12 -16.47
CA PHE A 36 -13.76 1.04 -17.32
C PHE A 36 -14.15 0.65 -18.76
N ALA A 37 -13.54 -0.42 -19.30
CA ALA A 37 -13.84 -0.89 -20.65
C ALA A 37 -15.30 -1.36 -20.81
N GLU A 38 -15.94 -1.86 -19.74
CA GLU A 38 -17.37 -2.20 -19.76
C GLU A 38 -18.30 -0.98 -19.91
N PHE A 39 -17.80 0.22 -19.65
CA PHE A 39 -18.49 1.49 -19.88
C PHE A 39 -18.01 2.17 -21.18
N ASP A 40 -17.37 1.43 -22.09
CA ASP A 40 -16.77 1.95 -23.33
C ASP A 40 -15.71 3.05 -23.11
N VAL A 41 -15.12 3.11 -21.92
CA VAL A 41 -14.05 4.05 -21.58
C VAL A 41 -12.73 3.30 -21.46
N GLN A 42 -11.77 3.66 -22.31
CA GLN A 42 -10.45 3.03 -22.26
C GLN A 42 -9.57 3.75 -21.23
N VAL A 43 -8.89 2.97 -20.39
CA VAL A 43 -7.88 3.45 -19.43
C VAL A 43 -6.62 2.60 -19.63
N SER A 44 -5.45 3.23 -19.63
CA SER A 44 -4.18 2.50 -19.72
C SER A 44 -3.74 1.96 -18.36
N ILE A 45 -2.86 0.96 -18.35
CA ILE A 45 -2.25 0.47 -17.10
C ILE A 45 -1.52 1.62 -16.37
N GLU A 46 -0.84 2.50 -17.10
CA GLU A 46 -0.13 3.64 -16.53
C GLU A 46 -1.10 4.62 -15.84
N GLU A 47 -2.22 4.95 -16.48
CA GLU A 47 -3.26 5.80 -15.89
C GLU A 47 -3.84 5.14 -14.63
N ALA A 48 -4.15 3.84 -14.68
CA ALA A 48 -4.66 3.06 -13.55
C ALA A 48 -3.66 2.93 -12.38
N ARG A 49 -2.35 3.07 -12.62
CA ARG A 49 -1.33 3.04 -11.56
C ARG A 49 -1.20 4.37 -10.82
N GLY A 50 -1.60 5.49 -11.42
CA GLY A 50 -1.40 6.82 -10.86
C GLY A 50 -2.00 6.99 -9.46
N PRO A 51 -3.31 6.71 -9.26
CA PRO A 51 -3.98 6.84 -7.96
C PRO A 51 -3.84 5.60 -7.03
N MET A 52 -2.88 4.71 -7.29
CA MET A 52 -2.78 3.45 -6.52
C MET A 52 -2.55 3.70 -5.02
N GLY A 53 -3.14 2.83 -4.20
CA GLY A 53 -3.10 2.90 -2.74
C GLY A 53 -4.30 3.58 -2.10
N MET A 54 -5.08 4.37 -2.85
CA MET A 54 -6.35 4.96 -2.37
C MET A 54 -7.44 3.89 -2.20
N GLY A 55 -8.50 4.24 -1.47
CA GLY A 55 -9.76 3.49 -1.49
C GLY A 55 -10.28 3.38 -2.92
N LYS A 56 -10.89 2.24 -3.28
CA LYS A 56 -11.22 1.95 -4.69
C LYS A 56 -12.21 2.92 -5.32
N TRP A 57 -13.18 3.42 -4.56
CA TRP A 57 -14.10 4.46 -5.05
C TRP A 57 -13.34 5.78 -5.33
N ASP A 58 -12.51 6.24 -4.38
CA ASP A 58 -11.70 7.45 -4.53
C ASP A 58 -10.69 7.33 -5.69
N HIS A 59 -10.16 6.13 -5.91
CA HIS A 59 -9.31 5.82 -7.04
C HIS A 59 -10.07 6.03 -8.37
N ILE A 60 -11.26 5.46 -8.51
CA ILE A 60 -12.09 5.60 -9.72
C ILE A 60 -12.48 7.06 -9.94
N ARG A 61 -12.90 7.78 -8.89
CA ARG A 61 -13.17 9.23 -8.96
C ARG A 61 -11.95 10.00 -9.46
N THR A 62 -10.76 9.71 -8.93
CA THR A 62 -9.51 10.34 -9.34
C THR A 62 -9.17 10.05 -10.80
N LEU A 63 -9.39 8.82 -11.27
CA LEU A 63 -9.26 8.48 -12.69
C LEU A 63 -10.25 9.28 -13.55
N CYS A 64 -11.52 9.32 -13.15
CA CYS A 64 -12.57 10.09 -13.82
C CYS A 64 -12.29 11.60 -13.89
N ASP A 65 -11.53 12.14 -12.95
CA ASP A 65 -11.11 13.55 -12.93
C ASP A 65 -9.90 13.85 -13.81
N GLN A 66 -9.19 12.82 -14.29
CA GLN A 66 -8.10 13.04 -15.23
C GLN A 66 -8.65 13.57 -16.56
N PRO A 67 -8.10 14.67 -17.11
CA PRO A 67 -8.66 15.31 -18.30
C PRO A 67 -8.85 14.37 -19.49
N GLN A 68 -7.93 13.42 -19.68
CA GLN A 68 -7.98 12.47 -20.78
C GLN A 68 -9.07 11.42 -20.60
N VAL A 69 -9.24 10.90 -19.37
CA VAL A 69 -10.29 9.94 -19.03
C VAL A 69 -11.66 10.61 -19.08
N ALA A 70 -11.79 11.81 -18.50
CA ALA A 70 -13.02 12.61 -18.54
C ALA A 70 -13.48 12.88 -19.99
N GLU A 71 -12.54 13.18 -20.88
CA GLU A 71 -12.83 13.39 -22.31
C GLU A 71 -13.27 12.10 -23.01
N ARG A 72 -12.67 10.95 -22.68
CA ARG A 72 -13.11 9.64 -23.21
C ARG A 72 -14.51 9.29 -22.71
N TYR A 73 -14.80 9.53 -21.44
CA TYR A 73 -16.14 9.37 -20.88
C TYR A 73 -17.16 10.30 -21.57
N ARG A 74 -16.80 11.57 -21.78
CA ARG A 74 -17.65 12.54 -22.49
C ARG A 74 -17.95 12.11 -23.92
N LYS A 75 -17.01 11.48 -24.63
CA LYS A 75 -17.25 10.93 -25.97
C LYS A 75 -18.23 9.76 -25.96
N ALA A 76 -18.18 8.91 -24.93
CA ALA A 76 -19.09 7.76 -24.81
C ALA A 76 -20.51 8.17 -24.36
N PHE A 77 -20.63 9.09 -23.40
CA PHE A 77 -21.91 9.40 -22.73
C PHE A 77 -22.44 10.82 -22.95
N GLY A 78 -21.71 11.70 -23.65
CA GLY A 78 -22.10 13.08 -23.92
C GLY A 78 -21.97 14.05 -22.74
N ARG A 79 -21.45 13.61 -21.60
CA ARG A 79 -21.26 14.38 -20.36
C ARG A 79 -20.04 13.90 -19.58
N THR A 80 -19.57 14.66 -18.60
CA THR A 80 -18.50 14.22 -17.69
C THR A 80 -19.03 13.25 -16.60
N PRO A 81 -18.17 12.40 -16.00
CA PRO A 81 -18.58 11.45 -14.96
C PRO A 81 -19.10 12.13 -13.69
N THR A 82 -20.26 11.70 -13.19
CA THR A 82 -20.83 12.04 -11.88
C THR A 82 -20.43 11.01 -10.83
N ASP A 83 -20.73 11.27 -9.56
CA ASP A 83 -20.48 10.31 -8.48
C ASP A 83 -21.33 9.04 -8.60
N ASP A 84 -22.51 9.13 -9.23
CA ASP A 84 -23.32 7.96 -9.57
C ASP A 84 -22.61 7.07 -10.60
N ASP A 85 -21.92 7.66 -11.59
CA ASP A 85 -21.14 6.89 -12.57
C ASP A 85 -19.93 6.23 -11.92
N VAL A 86 -19.23 6.94 -11.03
CA VAL A 86 -18.11 6.39 -10.25
C VAL A 86 -18.59 5.20 -9.41
N THR A 87 -19.77 5.33 -8.80
CA THR A 87 -20.40 4.25 -8.03
C THR A 87 -20.74 3.06 -8.93
N ALA A 88 -21.29 3.28 -10.12
CA ALA A 88 -21.59 2.21 -11.07
C ALA A 88 -20.32 1.46 -11.52
N ILE A 89 -19.23 2.19 -11.82
CA ILE A 89 -17.94 1.57 -12.17
C ILE A 89 -17.38 0.81 -10.97
N TYR A 90 -17.51 1.35 -9.75
CA TYR A 90 -17.08 0.69 -8.52
C TYR A 90 -17.84 -0.61 -8.25
N GLU A 91 -19.16 -0.60 -8.37
CA GLU A 91 -20.00 -1.78 -8.23
C GLU A 91 -19.64 -2.87 -9.25
N ARG A 92 -19.17 -2.47 -10.44
CA ARG A 92 -18.68 -3.41 -11.44
C ARG A 92 -17.25 -3.91 -11.18
N PHE A 93 -16.39 -3.04 -10.68
CA PHE A 93 -15.01 -3.35 -10.29
C PHE A 93 -14.95 -4.44 -9.20
N MET A 94 -15.84 -4.35 -8.21
CA MET A 94 -15.84 -5.22 -7.03
C MET A 94 -15.87 -6.74 -7.33
N PRO A 95 -16.84 -7.28 -8.09
CA PRO A 95 -16.88 -8.70 -8.41
C PRO A 95 -15.67 -9.14 -9.25
N LEU A 96 -15.22 -8.32 -10.21
CA LEU A 96 -14.03 -8.61 -11.02
C LEU A 96 -12.78 -8.72 -10.15
N GLN A 97 -12.63 -7.81 -9.18
CA GLN A 97 -11.50 -7.81 -8.25
C GLN A 97 -11.48 -9.07 -7.37
N ILE A 98 -12.65 -9.53 -6.92
CA ILE A 98 -12.78 -10.74 -6.10
C ILE A 98 -12.44 -11.98 -6.92
N GLU A 99 -12.93 -12.08 -8.16
CA GLU A 99 -12.68 -13.21 -9.06
C GLU A 99 -11.19 -13.40 -9.33
N LYS A 100 -10.47 -12.29 -9.56
CA LYS A 100 -9.06 -12.30 -9.95
C LYS A 100 -8.08 -12.16 -8.80
N ILE A 101 -8.56 -12.06 -7.56
CA ILE A 101 -7.69 -11.89 -6.39
C ILE A 101 -6.71 -13.05 -6.24
N ALA A 102 -7.14 -14.27 -6.60
CA ALA A 102 -6.35 -15.48 -6.46
C ALA A 102 -5.19 -15.58 -7.45
N GLU A 103 -5.32 -14.94 -8.62
CA GLU A 103 -4.28 -14.93 -9.65
C GLU A 103 -3.06 -14.10 -9.23
N HIS A 104 -3.26 -13.16 -8.31
CA HIS A 104 -2.26 -12.18 -7.89
C HIS A 104 -1.97 -12.19 -6.37
N SER A 105 -2.23 -13.30 -5.68
CA SER A 105 -2.04 -13.40 -4.23
C SER A 105 -0.70 -13.99 -3.79
N ALA A 106 0.22 -14.22 -4.74
CA ALA A 106 1.51 -14.82 -4.43
C ALA A 106 2.29 -13.92 -3.46
N LEU A 107 2.92 -14.53 -2.45
CA LEU A 107 3.78 -13.81 -1.51
C LEU A 107 5.00 -13.25 -2.22
N ILE A 108 5.39 -12.04 -1.83
CA ILE A 108 6.66 -11.46 -2.26
C ILE A 108 7.80 -12.31 -1.69
N PRO A 109 8.80 -12.69 -2.50
CA PRO A 109 9.93 -13.50 -2.04
C PRO A 109 10.62 -12.90 -0.81
N GLY A 110 10.78 -13.70 0.25
CA GLY A 110 11.41 -13.28 1.51
C GLY A 110 10.46 -12.62 2.52
N ALA A 111 9.18 -12.39 2.17
CA ALA A 111 8.23 -11.71 3.05
C ALA A 111 7.97 -12.49 4.36
N LEU A 112 7.76 -13.81 4.28
CA LEU A 112 7.48 -14.63 5.46
C LEU A 112 8.67 -14.69 6.40
N GLU A 113 9.88 -14.83 5.86
CA GLU A 113 11.12 -14.86 6.62
C GLU A 113 11.35 -13.54 7.34
N THR A 114 11.14 -12.42 6.65
CA THR A 114 11.20 -11.09 7.27
C THR A 114 10.18 -10.96 8.40
N ILE A 115 8.91 -11.30 8.14
CA ILE A 115 7.84 -11.15 9.13
C ILE A 115 8.10 -12.03 10.36
N ALA A 116 8.58 -13.27 10.16
CA ALA A 116 8.99 -14.15 11.25
C ALA A 116 10.14 -13.55 12.08
N ALA A 117 11.13 -12.93 11.43
CA ALA A 117 12.23 -12.26 12.11
C ALA A 117 11.79 -11.02 12.91
N LEU A 118 10.78 -10.28 12.44
CA LEU A 118 10.18 -9.18 13.20
C LEU A 118 9.40 -9.70 14.42
N ARG A 119 8.59 -10.74 14.23
CA ARG A 119 7.84 -11.38 15.33
C ARG A 119 8.78 -11.94 16.41
N ALA A 120 9.92 -12.51 16.03
CA ALA A 120 10.94 -12.98 16.97
C ALA A 120 11.52 -11.86 17.86
N GLN A 121 11.42 -10.60 17.43
CA GLN A 121 11.80 -9.42 18.21
C GLN A 121 10.64 -8.85 19.04
N GLY A 122 9.48 -9.50 19.04
CA GLY A 122 8.28 -9.04 19.75
C GLY A 122 7.48 -7.98 19.00
N ILE A 123 7.78 -7.72 17.72
CA ILE A 123 7.04 -6.75 16.91
C ILE A 123 5.72 -7.37 16.46
N LYS A 124 4.60 -6.70 16.77
CA LYS A 124 3.27 -7.06 16.30
C LYS A 124 3.09 -6.67 14.83
N ILE A 125 2.29 -7.43 14.11
CA ILE A 125 2.10 -7.29 12.67
C ILE A 125 0.68 -6.80 12.41
N GLY A 126 0.52 -5.50 12.19
CA GLY A 126 -0.73 -4.92 11.70
C GLY A 126 -0.71 -4.79 10.19
N SER A 127 -1.88 -4.58 9.60
CA SER A 127 -1.96 -4.29 8.17
C SER A 127 -3.17 -3.44 7.80
N CYS A 128 -3.05 -2.75 6.68
CA CYS A 128 -4.15 -2.03 6.07
C CYS A 128 -4.07 -2.10 4.54
N SER A 129 -5.17 -1.85 3.85
CA SER A 129 -5.20 -1.83 2.39
C SER A 129 -6.27 -0.86 1.87
N GLY A 130 -6.06 -0.33 0.66
CA GLY A 130 -7.09 0.39 -0.09
C GLY A 130 -8.24 -0.51 -0.58
N TYR A 131 -8.17 -1.82 -0.38
CA TYR A 131 -9.29 -2.73 -0.64
C TYR A 131 -10.40 -2.59 0.41
N PRO A 132 -11.67 -2.67 0.01
CA PRO A 132 -12.81 -2.77 0.93
C PRO A 132 -12.88 -4.14 1.60
N LYS A 133 -13.61 -4.22 2.71
CA LYS A 133 -13.62 -5.38 3.60
C LYS A 133 -13.98 -6.68 2.89
N GLN A 134 -14.98 -6.63 2.01
CA GLN A 134 -15.40 -7.80 1.24
C GLN A 134 -14.26 -8.41 0.40
N VAL A 135 -13.40 -7.56 -0.19
CA VAL A 135 -12.22 -8.01 -0.94
C VAL A 135 -11.13 -8.45 0.02
N MET A 136 -10.89 -7.68 1.09
CA MET A 136 -9.87 -8.01 2.09
C MET A 136 -10.11 -9.35 2.80
N ASP A 137 -11.35 -9.69 3.11
CA ASP A 137 -11.68 -10.99 3.73
C ASP A 137 -11.20 -12.16 2.85
N LYS A 138 -11.28 -12.02 1.51
CA LYS A 138 -10.75 -13.01 0.55
C LYS A 138 -9.24 -12.99 0.41
N VAL A 139 -8.63 -11.81 0.40
CA VAL A 139 -7.17 -11.67 0.39
C VAL A 139 -6.56 -12.33 1.65
N VAL A 140 -7.15 -12.08 2.82
CA VAL A 140 -6.70 -12.63 4.10
C VAL A 140 -6.86 -14.14 4.14
N GLU A 141 -8.02 -14.66 3.70
CA GLU A 141 -8.26 -16.10 3.61
C GLU A 141 -7.18 -16.79 2.77
N LEU A 142 -6.89 -16.24 1.59
CA LEU A 142 -5.91 -16.81 0.68
C LEU A 142 -4.47 -16.66 1.17
N ALA A 143 -4.10 -15.49 1.71
CA ALA A 143 -2.77 -15.27 2.25
C ALA A 143 -2.47 -16.17 3.45
N ALA A 144 -3.48 -16.48 4.27
CA ALA A 144 -3.35 -17.43 5.37
C ALA A 144 -3.03 -18.84 4.87
N THR A 145 -3.63 -19.28 3.75
CA THR A 145 -3.27 -20.57 3.12
C THR A 145 -1.83 -20.60 2.59
N ASN A 146 -1.28 -19.43 2.26
CA ASN A 146 0.11 -19.24 1.83
C ASN A 146 1.07 -18.98 3.02
N GLY A 147 0.57 -18.95 4.26
CA GLY A 147 1.37 -18.81 5.47
C GLY A 147 1.52 -17.39 6.02
N TYR A 148 0.91 -16.37 5.42
CA TYR A 148 0.92 -15.01 5.96
C TYR A 148 -0.32 -14.73 6.80
N ILE A 149 -0.10 -14.36 8.07
CA ILE A 149 -1.15 -13.98 9.03
C ILE A 149 -0.72 -12.70 9.74
N ALA A 150 -1.50 -11.63 9.58
CA ALA A 150 -1.39 -10.41 10.37
C ALA A 150 -2.17 -10.56 11.69
N ASP A 151 -1.71 -9.88 12.74
CA ASP A 151 -2.39 -9.82 14.05
C ASP A 151 -3.67 -9.00 13.97
N HIS A 152 -3.70 -7.99 13.09
CA HIS A 152 -4.89 -7.21 12.77
C HIS A 152 -4.85 -6.71 11.32
N VAL A 153 -6.03 -6.55 10.72
CA VAL A 153 -6.22 -6.10 9.33
C VAL A 153 -7.32 -5.06 9.31
N VAL A 154 -7.08 -3.93 8.65
CA VAL A 154 -8.06 -2.85 8.49
C VAL A 154 -8.26 -2.52 7.01
N ALA A 155 -9.46 -2.79 6.50
CA ALA A 155 -9.90 -2.42 5.17
C ALA A 155 -10.29 -0.94 5.06
N THR A 156 -10.39 -0.42 3.84
CA THR A 156 -10.62 1.01 3.60
C THR A 156 -11.98 1.53 4.07
N ASP A 157 -13.00 0.66 4.12
CA ASP A 157 -14.40 0.96 4.45
C ASP A 157 -14.76 0.63 5.92
N GLU A 158 -13.78 0.17 6.70
CA GLU A 158 -13.92 -0.02 8.15
C GLU A 158 -13.63 1.26 8.96
N VAL A 159 -13.21 2.33 8.28
CA VAL A 159 -12.85 3.61 8.89
C VAL A 159 -13.53 4.78 8.15
N PRO A 160 -13.68 5.95 8.78
CA PRO A 160 -14.33 7.11 8.16
C PRO A 160 -13.63 7.62 6.89
N ASN A 161 -12.33 7.40 6.78
CA ASN A 161 -11.50 7.86 5.68
C ASN A 161 -10.26 6.97 5.50
N GLY A 162 -10.15 6.31 4.34
CA GLY A 162 -8.99 5.50 3.99
C GLY A 162 -7.75 6.33 3.63
N ARG A 163 -6.72 5.69 3.05
CA ARG A 163 -5.52 6.40 2.57
C ARG A 163 -5.86 7.59 1.65
N PRO A 164 -5.16 8.74 1.75
CA PRO A 164 -3.95 8.98 2.54
C PRO A 164 -4.20 9.43 3.99
N TRP A 165 -5.40 9.22 4.53
CA TRP A 165 -5.70 9.59 5.91
C TRP A 165 -5.17 8.54 6.90
N PRO A 166 -4.91 8.92 8.17
CA PRO A 166 -4.22 8.03 9.11
C PRO A 166 -5.12 6.94 9.72
N ALA A 167 -6.41 6.90 9.39
CA ALA A 167 -7.40 6.17 10.18
C ALA A 167 -7.17 4.65 10.19
N GLN A 168 -6.78 4.02 9.07
CA GLN A 168 -6.54 2.58 9.05
C GLN A 168 -5.28 2.20 9.84
N ALA A 169 -4.21 2.99 9.71
CA ALA A 169 -3.01 2.84 10.53
C ALA A 169 -3.30 3.03 12.03
N LEU A 170 -4.07 4.05 12.43
CA LEU A 170 -4.43 4.29 13.83
C LEU A 170 -5.38 3.22 14.40
N ALA A 171 -6.28 2.68 13.58
CA ALA A 171 -7.11 1.55 13.97
C ALA A 171 -6.26 0.32 14.33
N ASN A 172 -5.17 0.06 13.62
CA ASN A 172 -4.20 -0.98 13.99
C ASN A 172 -3.51 -0.69 15.34
N VAL A 173 -3.09 0.56 15.60
CA VAL A 173 -2.48 0.94 16.89
C VAL A 173 -3.40 0.58 18.05
N ILE A 174 -4.69 0.91 17.92
CA ILE A 174 -5.72 0.63 18.93
C ILE A 174 -5.90 -0.88 19.09
N ALA A 175 -6.15 -1.60 18.00
CA ALA A 175 -6.44 -3.03 18.02
C ALA A 175 -5.27 -3.87 18.55
N LEU A 176 -4.03 -3.47 18.26
CA LEU A 176 -2.83 -4.15 18.72
C LEU A 176 -2.41 -3.75 20.14
N GLY A 177 -3.04 -2.74 20.75
CA GLY A 177 -2.70 -2.25 22.08
C GLY A 177 -1.27 -1.73 22.13
N ILE A 178 -0.92 -0.83 21.21
CA ILE A 178 0.39 -0.17 21.17
C ILE A 178 0.34 1.07 22.07
N ASP A 179 1.41 1.29 22.84
CA ASP A 179 1.44 2.35 23.86
C ASP A 179 1.65 3.75 23.26
N ASP A 180 2.41 3.83 22.17
CA ASP A 180 2.77 5.08 21.51
C ASP A 180 2.86 4.88 19.99
N VAL A 181 2.30 5.82 19.21
CA VAL A 181 2.33 5.75 17.74
C VAL A 181 3.76 5.87 17.19
N ALA A 182 4.66 6.57 17.89
CA ALA A 182 6.07 6.65 17.52
C ALA A 182 6.79 5.29 17.63
N ALA A 183 6.21 4.31 18.32
CA ALA A 183 6.67 2.92 18.36
C ALA A 183 6.14 2.08 17.18
N CYS A 184 5.46 2.68 16.21
CA CYS A 184 4.99 2.01 14.99
C CYS A 184 5.80 2.42 13.77
N VAL A 185 5.90 1.49 12.82
CA VAL A 185 6.42 1.75 11.48
C VAL A 185 5.40 1.34 10.42
N LYS A 186 5.12 2.21 9.46
CA LYS A 186 4.28 1.95 8.28
C LYS A 186 5.17 1.57 7.10
N ILE A 187 4.87 0.44 6.47
CA ILE A 187 5.55 -0.03 5.25
C ILE A 187 4.52 0.01 4.12
N ASP A 188 4.88 0.63 3.00
CA ASP A 188 3.99 0.78 1.85
C ASP A 188 4.78 0.99 0.55
N ASP A 189 4.21 0.60 -0.58
CA ASP A 189 4.76 0.78 -1.93
C ASP A 189 4.09 1.95 -2.68
N THR A 190 3.20 2.70 -2.02
CA THR A 190 2.45 3.82 -2.62
C THR A 190 2.59 5.12 -1.85
N VAL A 191 2.54 6.25 -2.56
CA VAL A 191 2.56 7.59 -1.95
C VAL A 191 1.40 7.79 -0.95
N PRO A 192 0.13 7.41 -1.24
CA PRO A 192 -0.95 7.54 -0.27
C PRO A 192 -0.70 6.77 1.03
N GLY A 193 -0.11 5.58 0.97
CA GLY A 193 0.18 4.80 2.17
C GLY A 193 1.36 5.33 2.99
N ILE A 194 2.38 5.92 2.35
CA ILE A 194 3.43 6.66 3.06
C ILE A 194 2.85 7.90 3.74
N LEU A 195 1.96 8.64 3.07
CA LEU A 195 1.26 9.77 3.67
C LEU A 195 0.38 9.37 4.86
N GLU A 196 -0.31 8.22 4.78
CA GLU A 196 -1.04 7.64 5.91
C GLU A 196 -0.13 7.47 7.14
N GLY A 197 1.02 6.81 6.98
CA GLY A 197 1.98 6.61 8.07
C GLY A 197 2.55 7.93 8.63
N ARG A 198 2.92 8.86 7.75
CA ARG A 198 3.42 10.19 8.16
C ARG A 198 2.37 10.97 8.94
N ARG A 199 1.11 10.95 8.49
CA ARG A 199 -0.02 11.64 9.15
C ARG A 199 -0.42 10.98 10.46
N ALA A 200 -0.23 9.67 10.59
CA ALA A 200 -0.44 8.96 11.84
C ALA A 200 0.65 9.29 12.88
N GLY A 201 1.82 9.74 12.44
CA GLY A 201 2.97 9.99 13.32
C GLY A 201 3.87 8.77 13.51
N MET A 202 3.84 7.83 12.56
CA MET A 202 4.67 6.62 12.55
C MET A 202 5.99 6.87 11.81
N TRP A 203 6.98 6.00 12.06
CA TRP A 203 8.06 5.80 11.11
C TRP A 203 7.50 5.30 9.78
N THR A 204 8.17 5.56 8.66
CA THR A 204 7.67 5.19 7.34
C THR A 204 8.78 4.65 6.44
N VAL A 205 8.48 3.54 5.76
CA VAL A 205 9.40 2.85 4.86
C VAL A 205 8.70 2.66 3.53
N ALA A 206 9.25 3.25 2.48
CA ALA A 206 8.75 3.12 1.11
C ALA A 206 9.46 1.97 0.40
N LEU A 207 8.69 1.07 -0.20
CA LEU A 207 9.20 0.00 -1.06
C LEU A 207 9.30 0.49 -2.51
N THR A 208 10.50 0.43 -3.09
CA THR A 208 10.77 1.02 -4.41
C THR A 208 10.68 0.00 -5.53
N CYS A 209 10.96 -1.28 -5.29
CA CYS A 209 11.12 -2.27 -6.35
C CYS A 209 10.06 -3.39 -6.34
N SER A 210 9.42 -3.67 -5.21
CA SER A 210 8.44 -4.77 -5.13
C SER A 210 7.02 -4.41 -5.54
N GLY A 211 6.70 -3.13 -5.71
CA GLY A 211 5.32 -2.67 -5.83
C GLY A 211 5.02 -1.76 -7.03
N ASN A 212 4.00 -0.93 -6.86
CA ASN A 212 3.34 -0.17 -7.91
C ASN A 212 4.28 0.77 -8.67
N ALA A 213 5.25 1.37 -7.98
CA ALA A 213 6.12 2.39 -8.56
C ALA A 213 7.07 1.82 -9.63
N LEU A 214 7.61 0.61 -9.42
CA LEU A 214 8.41 -0.10 -10.43
C LEU A 214 7.51 -0.83 -11.43
N GLY A 215 6.45 -1.48 -10.95
CA GLY A 215 5.43 -2.07 -11.80
C GLY A 215 5.92 -3.21 -12.70
N LEU A 216 6.95 -3.94 -12.27
CA LEU A 216 7.52 -5.11 -12.96
C LEU A 216 7.20 -6.40 -12.21
N THR A 217 7.20 -7.54 -12.91
CA THR A 217 7.18 -8.85 -12.25
C THR A 217 8.51 -9.13 -11.55
N TYR A 218 8.52 -10.09 -10.61
CA TYR A 218 9.75 -10.47 -9.93
C TYR A 218 10.86 -10.92 -10.90
N GLU A 219 10.51 -11.68 -11.93
CA GLU A 219 11.46 -12.13 -12.95
C GLU A 219 12.02 -10.97 -13.76
N GLN A 220 11.18 -10.01 -14.15
CA GLN A 220 11.61 -8.81 -14.86
C GLN A 220 12.54 -7.95 -14.00
N PHE A 221 12.19 -7.73 -12.74
CA PHE A 221 13.04 -7.03 -11.78
C PHE A 221 14.41 -7.70 -11.65
N ARG A 222 14.44 -9.03 -11.52
CA ARG A 222 15.69 -9.82 -11.43
C ARG A 222 16.52 -9.80 -12.70
N ALA A 223 15.89 -9.53 -13.85
CA ALA A 223 16.55 -9.45 -15.14
C ALA A 223 17.06 -8.04 -15.48
N LEU A 224 16.71 -7.01 -14.69
CA LEU A 224 17.21 -5.66 -14.90
C LEU A 224 18.73 -5.61 -14.74
N ASP A 225 19.39 -4.93 -15.67
CA ASP A 225 20.79 -4.57 -15.49
C ASP A 225 20.94 -3.50 -14.39
N PRO A 226 22.11 -3.41 -13.73
CA PRO A 226 22.32 -2.47 -12.63
C PRO A 226 22.11 -1.00 -13.00
N ALA A 227 22.35 -0.60 -14.25
CA ALA A 227 22.20 0.80 -14.68
C ALA A 227 20.74 1.17 -14.86
N THR A 228 19.94 0.31 -15.51
CA THR A 228 18.49 0.49 -15.59
C THR A 228 17.86 0.49 -14.20
N LEU A 229 18.23 -0.44 -13.32
CA LEU A 229 17.70 -0.48 -11.95
C LEU A 229 18.04 0.80 -11.16
N ALA A 230 19.26 1.33 -11.30
CA ALA A 230 19.63 2.60 -10.66
C ALA A 230 18.80 3.79 -11.18
N GLY A 231 18.54 3.84 -12.49
CA GLY A 231 17.67 4.86 -13.09
C GLY A 231 16.23 4.78 -12.58
N GLU A 232 15.67 3.57 -12.48
CA GLU A 232 14.34 3.36 -11.91
C GLU A 232 14.26 3.75 -10.44
N ARG A 233 15.26 3.41 -9.62
CA ARG A 233 15.33 3.86 -8.23
C ARG A 233 15.28 5.39 -8.14
N GLN A 234 16.09 6.11 -8.92
CA GLN A 234 16.10 7.57 -8.90
C GLN A 234 14.74 8.17 -9.30
N ARG A 235 14.07 7.60 -10.30
CA ARG A 235 12.73 8.01 -10.72
C ARG A 235 11.71 7.82 -9.59
N ILE A 236 11.77 6.67 -8.93
CA ILE A 236 10.85 6.29 -7.86
C ILE A 236 11.11 7.11 -6.58
N GLU A 237 12.38 7.37 -6.24
CA GLU A 237 12.75 8.29 -5.17
C GLU A 237 12.16 9.69 -5.39
N THR A 238 12.22 10.18 -6.63
CA THR A 238 11.61 11.47 -7.00
C THR A 238 10.09 11.45 -6.83
N LEU A 239 9.44 10.34 -7.20
CA LEU A 239 7.99 10.14 -6.99
C LEU A 239 7.62 10.20 -5.49
N PHE A 240 8.41 9.56 -4.62
CA PHE A 240 8.16 9.54 -3.18
C PHE A 240 8.58 10.81 -2.44
N ALA A 241 9.42 11.66 -3.03
CA ALA A 241 10.02 12.83 -2.35
C ALA A 241 8.99 13.71 -1.62
N GLY A 242 7.85 13.98 -2.26
CA GLY A 242 6.77 14.79 -1.66
C GLY A 242 6.09 14.15 -0.44
N SER A 243 6.10 12.82 -0.35
CA SER A 243 5.54 12.06 0.78
C SER A 243 6.52 11.91 1.96
N ARG A 244 7.79 12.27 1.76
CA ARG A 244 8.85 12.28 2.79
C ARG A 244 8.94 10.98 3.58
N PRO A 245 9.15 9.81 2.94
CA PRO A 245 9.42 8.59 3.67
C PRO A 245 10.67 8.74 4.53
N HIS A 246 10.73 8.08 5.70
CA HIS A 246 11.95 8.09 6.52
C HIS A 246 13.02 7.17 5.93
N TYR A 247 12.60 6.09 5.26
CA TYR A 247 13.46 5.12 4.61
C TYR A 247 12.90 4.72 3.25
N LEU A 248 13.79 4.37 2.35
CA LEU A 248 13.50 3.75 1.06
C LEU A 248 14.28 2.44 0.99
N ILE A 249 13.60 1.35 0.68
CA ILE A 249 14.23 0.03 0.46
C ILE A 249 13.64 -0.62 -0.78
N ASP A 250 14.36 -1.57 -1.38
CA ASP A 250 13.89 -2.19 -2.62
C ASP A 250 12.69 -3.09 -2.38
N THR A 251 12.82 -3.98 -1.39
CA THR A 251 11.79 -4.96 -1.04
C THR A 251 11.75 -5.17 0.46
N ILE A 252 10.73 -5.89 0.93
CA ILE A 252 10.56 -6.24 2.34
C ILE A 252 11.75 -6.99 2.95
N THR A 253 12.65 -7.61 2.16
CA THR A 253 13.83 -8.32 2.68
C THR A 253 14.82 -7.40 3.40
N ASP A 254 14.84 -6.11 3.06
CA ASP A 254 15.79 -5.14 3.63
C ASP A 254 15.25 -4.51 4.93
N LEU A 255 13.98 -4.76 5.24
CA LEU A 255 13.28 -4.18 6.39
C LEU A 255 13.97 -4.45 7.74
N PRO A 256 14.53 -5.65 8.04
CA PRO A 256 15.19 -5.89 9.33
C PRO A 256 16.33 -4.90 9.64
N GLY A 257 17.08 -4.45 8.62
CA GLY A 257 18.12 -3.44 8.78
C GLY A 257 17.56 -2.08 9.17
N VAL A 258 16.46 -1.68 8.53
CA VAL A 258 15.74 -0.43 8.85
C VAL A 258 15.15 -0.45 10.26
N ILE A 259 14.56 -1.57 10.67
CA ILE A 259 14.00 -1.75 12.03
C ILE A 259 15.10 -1.60 13.08
N ALA A 260 16.28 -2.18 12.84
CA ALA A 260 17.42 -2.05 13.74
C ALA A 260 17.88 -0.59 13.87
N ASP A 261 17.94 0.16 12.77
CA ASP A 261 18.30 1.58 12.78
C ASP A 261 17.24 2.43 13.51
N ILE A 262 15.94 2.21 13.25
CA ILE A 262 14.86 2.92 13.95
C ILE A 262 14.96 2.68 15.46
N ASN A 263 15.22 1.45 15.91
CA ASN A 263 15.40 1.16 17.34
C ASN A 263 16.59 1.93 17.94
N GLN A 264 17.70 2.08 17.20
CA GLN A 264 18.83 2.90 17.66
C GLN A 264 18.50 4.39 17.71
N ARG A 265 17.66 4.89 16.81
CA ARG A 265 17.17 6.28 16.80
C ARG A 265 16.22 6.54 17.97
N LEU A 266 15.25 5.67 18.19
CA LEU A 266 14.33 5.71 19.34
C LEU A 266 15.08 5.66 20.67
N ALA A 267 16.08 4.78 20.81
CA ALA A 267 16.93 4.70 22.00
C ALA A 267 17.72 5.99 22.29
N ARG A 268 17.99 6.81 21.26
CA ARG A 268 18.62 8.14 21.37
C ARG A 268 17.61 9.27 21.55
N GLY A 269 16.31 8.96 21.59
CA GLY A 269 15.22 9.91 21.76
C GLY A 269 14.74 10.57 20.47
N GLU A 270 15.22 10.14 19.30
CA GLU A 270 14.72 10.62 18.00
C GLU A 270 13.34 10.05 17.71
N MET A 271 12.38 10.90 17.35
CA MET A 271 11.00 10.53 17.03
C MET A 271 10.69 10.75 15.53
N PRO A 272 9.66 10.10 14.96
CA PRO A 272 9.30 10.24 13.55
C PRO A 272 9.08 11.69 13.10
N GLN A 273 8.49 12.53 13.95
CA GLN A 273 8.17 13.92 13.62
C GLN A 273 9.43 14.80 13.51
N SER A 274 10.50 14.43 14.21
CA SER A 274 11.80 15.12 14.20
C SER A 274 12.76 14.61 13.14
N ALA A 275 12.39 13.53 12.45
CA ALA A 275 13.21 12.78 11.50
C ALA A 275 12.98 13.18 10.04
#